data_AF-A0A1T5CHW5-F1
#
_entry.id   AF-A0A1T5CHW5-F1
#
_cell.length_a   1.000
_cell.length_b   1.000
_cell.length_c   1.000
_cell.angle_alpha   90.00
_cell.angle_beta   90.00
_cell.angle_gamma   90.00
#
_symmetry.space_group_name_H-M   'P 1'
#
loop_
_entity.id
_entity.type
_entity.pdbx_description
1 polymer ?
#
loop_
_entity_poly.entity_id
_entity_poly.type
_entity_poly.pdbx_seq_one_letter_code
_entity_poly.pdbx_strand_id
1 'polypeptide(L)'
;MKNRSKAYIRHQRERIIRRKWTILKDVMLRESEYMPERGRLSKGKVHCSCRMCRYEQYHSIPKAKHKAKLKAMDQEIDDYVYFLF
;
A
#
# COMPACT_ATOMS: atom_id res chain seq x y z
N MET A 1 -8.19 6.98 -17.87
CA MET A 1 -8.68 7.62 -16.62
C MET A 1 -9.45 8.87 -16.99
N LYS A 2 -10.78 8.77 -17.12
CA LYS A 2 -11.64 9.94 -17.43
C LYS A 2 -11.47 10.96 -16.30
N ASN A 3 -11.22 12.23 -16.65
CA ASN A 3 -11.21 13.42 -15.77
C ASN A 3 -9.96 13.72 -14.91
N ARG A 4 -8.79 13.14 -15.18
CA ARG A 4 -7.54 13.55 -14.50
C ARG A 4 -6.64 14.35 -15.43
N SER A 5 -6.29 15.57 -15.03
CA SER A 5 -5.38 16.42 -15.81
C SER A 5 -3.95 15.84 -15.87
N LYS A 6 -3.19 16.22 -16.90
CA LYS A 6 -1.76 15.86 -16.99
C LYS A 6 -0.98 16.36 -15.77
N ALA A 7 -1.34 17.54 -15.25
CA ALA A 7 -0.75 18.11 -14.03
C ALA A 7 -0.96 17.19 -12.82
N TYR A 8 -2.18 16.69 -12.62
CA TYR A 8 -2.48 15.73 -11.55
C TYR A 8 -1.62 14.47 -11.65
N ILE A 9 -1.48 13.91 -12.85
CA ILE A 9 -0.69 12.70 -13.07
C ILE A 9 0.80 12.95 -12.74
N ARG A 10 1.35 14.09 -13.18
CA ARG A 10 2.73 14.49 -12.86
C ARG A 10 2.94 14.64 -11.35
N HIS A 11 2.01 15.30 -10.67
CA HIS A 11 2.04 15.45 -9.21
C HIS A 11 2.02 14.09 -8.50
N GLN A 12 1.12 13.18 -8.89
CA GLN A 12 1.05 11.84 -8.30
C GLN A 12 2.33 11.03 -8.53
N ARG A 13 2.92 11.12 -9.73
CA ARG A 13 4.20 10.49 -10.04
C ARG A 13 5.31 11.03 -9.13
N GLU A 14 5.40 12.34 -9.01
CA GLU A 14 6.39 13.01 -8.18
C GLU A 14 6.23 12.67 -6.70
N ARG A 15 4.98 12.61 -6.19
CA ARG A 15 4.67 12.15 -4.82
C ARG A 15 5.21 10.73 -4.56
N ILE A 16 5.01 9.81 -5.51
CA ILE A 16 5.51 8.42 -5.39
C ILE A 16 7.04 8.40 -5.39
N ILE A 17 7.68 9.16 -6.28
CA ILE A 17 9.14 9.26 -6.37
C ILE A 17 9.73 9.79 -5.06
N ARG A 18 9.21 10.91 -4.53
CA ARG A 18 9.69 11.50 -3.27
C ARG A 18 9.59 10.53 -2.11
N ARG A 19 8.45 9.85 -1.95
CA ARG A 19 8.29 8.84 -0.89
C ARG A 19 9.35 7.74 -0.98
N LYS A 20 9.62 7.23 -2.19
CA LYS A 20 10.65 6.19 -2.40
C LYS A 20 12.05 6.72 -2.14
N TRP A 21 12.31 7.97 -2.52
CA TRP A 21 13.58 8.66 -2.27
C TRP A 21 13.88 8.77 -0.77
N THR A 22 12.92 9.27 0.01
CA THR A 22 12.99 9.34 1.48
C THR A 22 13.25 7.98 2.11
N ILE A 23 12.60 6.91 1.66
CA ILE A 23 12.85 5.56 2.20
C ILE A 23 14.30 5.13 1.96
N LEU A 24 14.81 5.30 0.74
CA LEU A 24 16.19 4.91 0.42
C LEU A 24 17.20 5.74 1.22
N LYS A 25 16.99 7.05 1.31
CA LYS A 25 17.90 7.97 1.99
C LYS A 25 17.84 7.83 3.51
N ASP A 26 16.66 7.96 4.09
CA ASP A 26 16.52 8.19 5.53
C ASP A 26 16.27 6.89 6.31
N VAL A 27 15.71 5.86 5.66
CA VAL A 27 15.42 4.56 6.31
C VAL A 27 16.49 3.53 6.00
N MET A 28 16.94 3.46 4.75
CA MET A 28 18.00 2.52 4.34
C MET A 28 19.40 3.13 4.40
N LEU A 29 19.52 4.42 4.74
CA LEU A 29 20.79 5.14 4.83
C LEU A 29 21.66 4.97 3.58
N ARG A 30 21.02 4.92 2.41
CA ARG A 30 21.72 4.73 1.14
C ARG A 30 22.50 6.00 0.81
N GLU A 31 23.79 5.84 0.56
CA GLU A 31 24.68 6.93 0.16
C GLU A 31 24.30 7.50 -1.21
N SER A 32 24.67 8.75 -1.44
CA SER A 32 24.31 9.49 -2.66
C SER A 32 24.82 8.85 -3.95
N GLU A 33 26.01 8.24 -3.92
CA GLU A 33 26.63 7.58 -5.08
C GLU A 33 25.82 6.35 -5.53
N TYR A 34 25.19 5.63 -4.59
CA TYR A 34 24.37 4.46 -4.89
C TYR A 34 22.90 4.77 -5.13
N MET A 35 22.54 6.05 -5.19
CA MET A 35 21.16 6.48 -5.34
C MET A 35 20.71 6.34 -6.80
N PRO A 36 19.57 5.67 -7.09
CA PRO A 36 19.12 5.51 -8.46
C PRO A 36 18.67 6.85 -9.05
N GLU A 37 18.75 6.97 -10.37
CA GLU A 37 18.13 8.07 -11.09
C GLU A 37 16.67 8.25 -10.69
N ARG A 38 16.29 9.50 -10.41
CA ARG A 38 14.95 9.87 -9.91
C ARG A 38 13.81 9.28 -10.74
N GLY A 39 13.96 9.24 -12.06
CA GLY A 39 12.96 8.69 -12.99
C GLY A 39 12.67 7.21 -12.78
N ARG A 40 13.66 6.39 -12.37
CA ARG A 40 13.52 4.94 -12.15
C ARG A 40 12.57 4.63 -11.00
N LEU A 41 12.55 5.49 -9.97
CA LEU A 41 11.65 5.36 -8.82
C LEU A 41 10.17 5.52 -9.19
N SER A 42 9.84 6.05 -10.37
CA SER A 42 8.44 6.09 -10.83
C SER A 42 7.84 4.69 -10.99
N LYS A 43 8.64 3.72 -11.47
CA LYS A 43 8.18 2.36 -11.77
C LYS A 43 8.76 1.32 -10.80
N GLY A 44 10.01 1.50 -10.35
CA GLY A 44 10.70 0.55 -9.47
C GLY A 44 10.03 0.38 -8.12
N LYS A 45 9.97 -0.84 -7.59
CA LYS A 45 9.47 -1.13 -6.25
C LYS A 45 10.61 -0.94 -5.24
N VAL A 46 10.30 -0.31 -4.10
CA VAL A 46 11.20 -0.25 -2.95
C VAL A 46 10.61 -1.17 -1.89
N HIS A 47 11.29 -2.26 -1.61
CA HIS A 47 10.88 -3.23 -0.59
C HIS A 47 11.54 -2.83 0.73
N CYS A 48 10.74 -2.35 1.70
CA CYS A 48 11.23 -2.01 3.03
C CYS A 48 10.46 -2.82 4.07
N SER A 49 11.19 -3.44 4.99
CA SER A 49 10.67 -4.28 6.07
C SER A 49 10.63 -3.54 7.42
N CYS A 50 10.83 -2.22 7.44
CA CYS A 50 10.81 -1.43 8.67
C CYS A 50 9.43 -1.44 9.34
N ARG A 51 9.39 -1.11 10.63
CA ARG A 51 8.16 -1.11 11.44
C ARG A 51 7.08 -0.19 10.86
N MET A 52 7.48 0.96 10.31
CA MET A 52 6.57 1.90 9.65
C MET A 52 5.97 1.35 8.35
N CYS A 53 6.77 0.69 7.51
CA CYS A 53 6.27 0.09 6.27
C CYS A 53 5.43 -1.17 6.52
N ARG A 54 5.72 -1.91 7.59
CA ARG A 54 4.96 -3.09 8.03
C ARG A 54 3.95 -2.77 9.15
N TYR A 55 3.54 -1.50 9.29
CA TYR A 55 2.70 -1.04 10.40
C TYR A 55 1.44 -1.89 10.60
N GLU A 56 0.69 -2.15 9.53
CA GLU A 56 -0.52 -2.99 9.59
C GLU A 56 -0.24 -4.41 10.10
N GLN A 57 0.92 -4.98 9.74
CA GLN A 57 1.30 -6.33 10.19
C GLN A 57 1.72 -6.32 11.67
N TYR A 58 2.50 -5.33 12.08
CA TYR A 58 2.95 -5.19 13.47
C TYR A 58 1.82 -4.87 14.44
N HIS A 59 0.79 -4.15 13.98
CA HIS A 59 -0.36 -3.76 14.79
C HIS A 59 -1.60 -4.64 14.51
N SER A 60 -1.43 -5.74 13.78
CA SER A 60 -2.51 -6.69 13.45
C SER A 60 -3.77 -6.01 12.91
N ILE A 61 -3.61 -4.95 12.12
CA ILE A 61 -4.72 -4.14 11.64
C ILE A 61 -5.53 -4.97 10.62
N PRO A 62 -6.83 -5.19 10.86
CA PRO A 62 -7.63 -6.04 9.98
C PRO A 62 -7.78 -5.39 8.60
N LYS A 63 -7.25 -6.06 7.57
CA LYS A 63 -7.41 -5.59 6.18
C LYS A 63 -8.86 -5.67 5.74
N ALA A 64 -9.28 -4.76 4.88
CA ALA A 64 -10.64 -4.70 4.34
C ALA A 64 -11.11 -6.06 3.76
N LYS A 65 -10.22 -6.80 3.08
CA LYS A 65 -10.53 -8.14 2.56
C LYS A 65 -10.92 -9.16 3.64
N HIS A 66 -10.30 -9.08 4.82
CA HIS A 66 -10.60 -9.99 5.93
C HIS A 66 -11.95 -9.63 6.54
N LYS A 67 -12.26 -8.33 6.69
CA LYS A 67 -13.56 -7.86 7.15
C LYS A 67 -14.69 -8.27 6.20
N ALA A 68 -14.48 -8.10 4.89
CA ALA A 68 -15.47 -8.51 3.89
C ALA A 68 -15.71 -10.03 3.91
N LYS A 69 -14.64 -10.82 4.06
CA LYS A 69 -14.76 -12.27 4.17
C LYS A 69 -15.50 -12.70 5.44
N LEU A 70 -15.18 -12.10 6.59
CA LEU A 70 -15.90 -12.35 7.85
C LEU A 70 -17.40 -12.09 7.67
N LYS A 71 -17.77 -10.93 7.11
CA LYS A 71 -19.18 -10.59 6.88
C LYS A 71 -19.90 -11.57 5.94
N ALA A 72 -19.22 -12.07 4.90
CA ALA A 72 -19.79 -13.07 4.02
C ALA A 72 -20.02 -14.41 4.74
N MET A 73 -19.05 -14.82 5.59
CA MET A 73 -19.19 -16.03 6.41
C MET A 73 -20.31 -15.89 7.44
N ASP A 74 -20.47 -14.73 8.06
CA ASP A 74 -21.57 -14.47 9.00
C ASP A 74 -22.93 -14.61 8.28
N GLN A 75 -23.05 -14.06 7.07
CA GLN A 75 -24.27 -14.21 6.26
C GLN A 75 -24.56 -15.68 5.89
N GLU A 76 -23.55 -16.46 5.53
CA GLU A 76 -23.72 -17.89 5.22
C GLU A 76 -24.25 -18.67 6.44
N ILE A 77 -23.80 -18.33 7.64
CA ILE A 77 -24.28 -18.92 8.89
C ILE A 77 -25.74 -18.51 9.13
N ASP A 78 -26.05 -17.22 9.00
CA ASP A 78 -27.40 -16.70 9.19
C ASP A 78 -28.39 -17.36 8.22
N ASP A 79 -28.01 -17.49 6.94
CA ASP A 79 -28.82 -18.15 5.91
C ASP A 79 -29.05 -19.64 6.24
N TYR A 80 -28.03 -20.35 6.73
CA TYR A 80 -28.15 -21.75 7.13
C TYR A 80 -29.07 -21.92 8.35
N VAL A 81 -28.93 -21.06 9.36
CA VAL A 81 -29.80 -21.08 10.55
C VAL A 81 -31.24 -20.76 10.16
N TYR A 82 -31.46 -19.77 9.30
CA TYR A 82 -32.78 -19.42 8.78
C TYR A 82 -33.45 -20.56 8.00
N PHE A 83 -32.67 -21.42 7.35
CA PHE A 83 -33.20 -22.54 6.57
C PHE A 83 -33.58 -23.75 7.44
N LEU A 84 -33.04 -23.85 8.66
CA LEU A 84 -33.29 -24.95 9.59
C LEU A 84 -34.49 -24.72 10.53
N PHE A 85 -34.99 -23.49 10.63
CA PHE A 85 -36.16 -23.09 11.42
C PHE A 85 -37.31 -22.66 10.51
#